data_AF-A0AA37VRR4-F1
#
_entry.id   AF-A0AA37VRR4-F1
#
_cell.length_a   1.000
_cell.length_b   1.000
_cell.length_c   1.000
_cell.angle_alpha   90.00
_cell.angle_beta   90.00
_cell.angle_gamma   90.00
#
_symmetry.space_group_name_H-M   'P 1'
#
loop_
_entity.id
_entity.type
_entity.pdbx_description
1 polymer ?
#
loop_
_entity_poly.entity_id
_entity_poly.type
_entity_poly.pdbx_seq_one_letter_code
_entity_poly.pdbx_strand_id
1 'polypeptide(L)'
;MRAELHDPDGHPTVVHARYLLGADGAASTVRHLVGGSFDGQTYAASFFLADTTLDTALDHDRIYLSVTRTDFHAFFPMAGTRRWRVIGTLQPDQVDRYVGGGDGLGATGDIGRDDLQRLVAVTDLPVSVNDVSWATGYRIHQRMVRQYRHGRIFLAGDAAHIHSPAGGQGMNTGIGDAINLAWKLAAVVHGQVEPGLLDTYHAERAPVARQVLNQADQLFRLEASQSRIAGAARIRVLPLLAASLSGTDAARRVLFDRLSQIGTSYRLPTPGLTTWWSGRRAGAAVGDRLPYQPLDDGRTSHDLLASPHHALIVASGETGEDQLAEAERRWRSALKAFALPIELRLLAGPQTQLCDAVTHGRPFAALVRPDGHIACITPSDDVQSMATHLRCYARPEAVAASPSGESTPRSDLAQPLPTAGRYVIGRGVAVVRLNMSHLFGLGTVSATVDLAGGAIEVADPIAASRVEVRMDATSFDSGNRRRDKHVRGRGLLDTDRWPTITFTADRLDGTEDGVWSAAGTLDVHGQSHRVVVQITLGAVDTDGFTVNARAVLDRRDLGVTGKPGMIGNEISLEVRARADLDRVRVDRESADGVELAAR
;
A
#
# COMPACT_ATOMS: atom_id res chain seq x y z
N MET A 1 28.95 -3.70 4.55
CA MET A 1 28.91 -2.24 4.73
C MET A 1 29.61 -1.91 6.05
N ARG A 2 30.34 -0.80 6.12
CA ARG A 2 31.06 -0.34 7.31
C ARG A 2 30.34 0.90 7.86
N ALA A 3 30.02 0.91 9.15
CA ALA A 3 29.46 2.06 9.85
C ALA A 3 30.40 2.46 10.98
N GLU A 4 30.59 3.75 11.20
CA GLU A 4 31.32 4.29 12.34
C GLU A 4 30.30 4.90 13.30
N LEU A 5 30.28 4.40 14.53
CA LEU A 5 29.38 4.83 15.59
C LEU A 5 30.19 5.58 16.63
N HIS A 6 29.71 6.72 17.11
CA HIS A 6 30.36 7.48 18.17
C HIS A 6 29.57 7.25 19.46
N ASP A 7 30.25 6.87 20.54
CA ASP A 7 29.63 6.78 21.86
C ASP A 7 29.35 8.20 22.42
N PRO A 8 28.68 8.33 23.59
CA PRO A 8 28.41 9.64 24.19
C PRO A 8 29.68 10.46 24.51
N ASP A 9 30.84 9.81 24.64
CA ASP A 9 32.14 10.44 24.90
C ASP A 9 32.89 10.78 23.59
N GLY A 10 32.32 10.45 22.42
CA GLY A 10 32.86 10.73 21.10
C GLY A 10 33.87 9.69 20.59
N HIS A 11 34.00 8.54 21.24
CA HIS A 11 34.92 7.49 20.78
C HIS A 11 34.32 6.72 19.59
N PRO A 12 35.07 6.58 18.48
CA PRO A 12 34.58 5.87 17.31
C PRO A 12 34.69 4.36 17.47
N THR A 13 33.59 3.65 17.23
CA THR A 13 33.53 2.19 17.09
C THR A 13 33.10 1.83 15.67
N VAL A 14 33.86 0.96 15.02
CA VAL A 14 33.56 0.50 13.67
C VAL A 14 32.75 -0.79 13.71
N VAL A 15 31.59 -0.79 13.05
CA VAL A 15 30.71 -1.95 12.91
C VAL A 15 30.62 -2.38 11.45
N HIS A 16 30.82 -3.66 11.20
CA HIS A 16 30.58 -4.28 9.90
C HIS A 16 29.21 -4.96 9.91
N ALA A 17 28.28 -4.43 9.12
CA ALA A 17 26.91 -4.94 9.04
C ALA A 17 26.53 -5.30 7.59
N ARG A 18 25.62 -6.28 7.47
CA ARG A 18 24.99 -6.64 6.18
C ARG A 18 23.95 -5.61 5.76
N TYR A 19 23.24 -5.00 6.72
CA TYR A 19 22.20 -4.01 6.50
C TYR A 19 22.23 -2.95 7.62
N LEU A 20 21.68 -1.76 7.35
CA LEU A 20 21.51 -0.69 8.35
C LEU A 20 20.15 -0.02 8.18
N LEU A 21 19.51 0.30 9.31
CA LEU A 21 18.24 1.00 9.37
C LEU A 21 18.44 2.34 10.09
N GLY A 22 18.23 3.44 9.39
CA GLY A 22 18.12 4.78 9.96
C GLY A 22 16.71 5.01 10.52
N ALA A 23 16.61 4.94 11.85
CA ALA A 23 15.41 5.30 12.61
C ALA A 23 15.75 6.41 13.63
N ASP A 24 16.63 7.32 13.22
CA ASP A 24 17.33 8.34 14.01
C ASP A 24 16.66 9.72 13.96
N GLY A 25 15.35 9.75 13.72
CA GLY A 25 14.52 10.95 13.85
C GLY A 25 14.61 11.95 12.70
N ALA A 26 13.95 13.10 12.88
CA ALA A 26 13.82 14.13 11.84
C ALA A 26 15.17 14.68 11.34
N ALA A 27 16.18 14.76 12.21
CA ALA A 27 17.55 15.19 11.90
C ALA A 27 18.47 14.05 11.47
N SER A 28 17.90 12.94 10.96
CA SER A 28 18.61 11.69 10.61
C SER A 28 19.96 11.90 9.95
N THR A 29 21.02 11.49 10.65
CA THR A 29 22.39 11.44 10.13
C THR A 29 22.48 10.43 9.00
N VAL A 30 21.81 9.28 9.14
CA VAL A 30 21.80 8.22 8.11
C VAL A 30 21.22 8.76 6.80
N ARG A 31 20.10 9.47 6.84
CA ARG A 31 19.48 10.09 5.65
C ARG A 31 20.44 11.05 4.95
N HIS A 32 21.14 11.90 5.71
CA HIS A 32 22.09 12.85 5.15
C HIS A 32 23.28 12.15 4.49
N LEU A 33 23.84 11.10 5.12
CA LEU A 33 24.97 10.35 4.58
C LEU A 33 24.66 9.59 3.29
N VAL A 34 23.42 9.11 3.13
CA VAL A 34 22.99 8.42 1.88
C VAL A 34 22.51 9.38 0.80
N GLY A 35 22.55 10.70 1.04
CA GLY A 35 22.05 11.71 0.11
C GLY A 35 20.53 11.63 -0.12
N GLY A 36 19.78 11.14 0.88
CA GLY A 36 18.33 11.04 0.80
C GLY A 36 17.69 12.43 0.77
N SER A 37 17.23 12.88 -0.40
CA SER A 37 16.58 14.18 -0.52
C SER A 37 15.30 14.22 0.32
N PHE A 38 15.14 15.28 1.11
CA PHE A 38 14.03 15.42 2.04
C PHE A 38 13.05 16.47 1.53
N ASP A 39 12.28 16.04 0.53
CA ASP A 39 11.40 16.90 -0.25
C ASP A 39 10.15 17.25 0.54
N GLY A 40 9.71 18.51 0.46
CA GLY A 40 8.49 18.95 1.11
C GLY A 40 8.44 20.46 1.34
N GLN A 41 7.49 20.90 2.16
CA GLN A 41 7.25 22.31 2.45
C GLN A 41 7.22 22.54 3.97
N THR A 42 7.62 23.74 4.37
CA THR A 42 7.46 24.23 5.75
C THR A 42 6.25 25.14 5.76
N TYR A 43 5.29 24.87 6.65
CA TYR A 43 4.12 25.73 6.77
C TYR A 43 4.44 26.97 7.60
N ALA A 44 3.76 28.08 7.27
CA ALA A 44 3.87 29.32 8.04
C ALA A 44 3.22 29.22 9.43
N ALA A 45 2.23 28.34 9.59
CA ALA A 45 1.53 28.18 10.86
C ALA A 45 2.34 27.33 11.85
N SER A 46 2.45 27.85 13.07
CA SER A 46 3.18 27.25 14.20
C SER A 46 2.19 26.86 15.28
N PHE A 47 2.57 25.90 16.12
CA PHE A 47 1.69 25.33 17.13
C PHE A 47 2.40 25.26 18.47
N PHE A 48 1.62 25.18 19.53
CA PHE A 48 2.07 24.71 20.82
C PHE A 48 1.43 23.35 21.14
N LEU A 49 2.12 22.58 21.98
CA LEU A 49 1.57 21.39 22.63
C LEU A 49 1.87 21.51 24.13
N ALA A 50 0.87 21.30 24.97
CA ALA A 50 1.03 21.32 26.42
C ALA A 50 0.28 20.18 27.08
N ASP A 51 0.92 19.48 28.01
CA ASP A 51 0.31 18.51 28.90
C ASP A 51 0.02 19.20 30.25
N THR A 52 -1.26 19.34 30.58
CA THR A 52 -1.75 20.21 31.66
C THR A 52 -2.87 19.55 32.45
N THR A 53 -3.16 20.05 33.64
CA THR A 53 -4.43 19.77 34.33
C THR A 53 -5.35 20.98 34.19
N LEU A 54 -6.61 20.72 33.83
CA LEU A 54 -7.61 21.75 33.62
C LEU A 54 -8.71 21.64 34.70
N ASP A 55 -9.13 22.78 35.24
CA ASP A 55 -10.42 22.91 35.92
C ASP A 55 -11.47 23.25 34.87
N THR A 56 -12.38 22.32 34.64
CA THR A 56 -13.35 22.39 33.55
C THR A 56 -14.55 21.48 33.79
N ALA A 57 -15.69 21.88 33.24
CA ALA A 57 -16.91 21.05 33.21
C ALA A 57 -16.98 20.10 32.01
N LEU A 58 -15.90 20.00 31.22
CA LEU A 58 -15.83 19.12 30.05
C LEU A 58 -15.66 17.64 30.47
N ASP A 59 -16.28 16.74 29.73
CA ASP A 59 -16.21 15.29 29.96
C ASP A 59 -14.81 14.76 29.61
N HIS A 60 -14.20 13.98 30.51
CA HIS A 60 -12.85 13.43 30.33
C HIS A 60 -12.78 12.17 29.45
N ASP A 61 -13.78 11.96 28.59
CA ASP A 61 -13.87 10.83 27.65
C ASP A 61 -14.01 11.28 26.18
N ARG A 62 -13.92 12.59 25.92
CA ARG A 62 -14.14 13.21 24.61
C ARG A 62 -13.01 14.15 24.21
N ILE A 63 -12.73 14.18 22.91
CA ILE A 63 -11.84 15.18 22.31
C ILE A 63 -12.68 16.42 21.99
N TYR A 64 -12.22 17.58 22.44
CA TYR A 64 -12.86 18.86 22.13
C TYR A 64 -12.02 19.62 21.12
N LEU A 65 -12.65 20.03 20.01
CA LEU A 65 -12.05 20.88 19.00
C LEU A 65 -12.70 22.24 19.06
N SER A 66 -11.92 23.29 19.33
CA SER A 66 -12.33 24.68 19.26
C SER A 66 -11.70 25.32 18.03
N VAL A 67 -12.54 25.71 17.08
CA VAL A 67 -12.11 26.33 15.82
C VAL A 67 -12.70 27.72 15.76
N THR A 68 -11.84 28.74 15.84
CA THR A 68 -12.22 30.14 15.69
C THR A 68 -11.90 30.62 14.27
N ARG A 69 -12.07 31.93 14.00
CA ARG A 69 -11.69 32.50 12.71
C ARG A 69 -10.18 32.49 12.47
N THR A 70 -9.40 32.56 13.54
CA THR A 70 -7.95 32.78 13.52
C THR A 70 -7.17 31.63 14.13
N ASP A 71 -7.81 30.83 14.99
CA ASP A 71 -7.16 29.85 15.84
C ASP A 71 -7.82 28.48 15.79
N PHE A 72 -7.02 27.46 16.06
CA PHE A 72 -7.45 26.10 16.26
C PHE A 72 -6.88 25.59 17.58
N HIS A 73 -7.72 24.98 18.41
CA HIS A 73 -7.33 24.32 19.65
C HIS A 73 -7.98 22.95 19.74
N ALA A 74 -7.20 21.95 20.15
CA ALA A 74 -7.66 20.59 20.38
C ALA A 74 -7.28 20.16 21.79
N PHE A 75 -8.26 19.65 22.54
CA PHE A 75 -8.13 19.19 23.92
C PHE A 75 -8.34 17.68 23.93
N PHE A 76 -7.27 16.94 24.25
CA PHE A 76 -7.25 15.49 24.31
C PHE A 76 -7.18 15.04 25.77
N PRO A 77 -8.20 14.35 26.31
CA PRO A 77 -8.11 13.78 27.64
C PRO A 77 -7.14 12.59 27.62
N MET A 78 -6.24 12.54 28.60
CA MET A 78 -5.30 11.43 28.74
C MET A 78 -5.89 10.33 29.61
N ALA A 79 -6.13 9.16 29.02
CA ALA A 79 -6.73 8.00 29.69
C ALA A 79 -5.98 7.62 30.98
N GLY A 80 -6.74 7.26 32.02
CA GLY A 80 -6.18 6.86 33.32
C GLY A 80 -5.62 8.00 34.17
N THR A 81 -5.73 9.26 33.73
CA THR A 81 -5.28 10.45 34.47
C THR A 81 -6.34 11.56 34.40
N ARG A 82 -6.14 12.66 35.14
CA ARG A 82 -6.90 13.92 34.97
C ARG A 82 -6.19 14.95 34.09
N ARG A 83 -5.17 14.52 33.34
CA ARG A 83 -4.38 15.40 32.46
C ARG A 83 -5.02 15.52 31.09
N TRP A 84 -4.80 16.68 30.49
CA TRP A 84 -5.22 17.06 29.16
C TRP A 84 -3.98 17.38 28.34
N ARG A 85 -3.94 16.87 27.12
CA ARG A 85 -3.01 17.34 26.08
C ARG A 85 -3.73 18.39 25.25
N VAL A 86 -3.19 19.60 25.27
CA VAL A 86 -3.73 20.75 24.54
C VAL A 86 -2.80 21.06 23.38
N ILE A 87 -3.33 21.06 22.17
CA ILE A 87 -2.63 21.49 20.95
C ILE A 87 -3.32 22.73 20.45
N GLY A 88 -2.57 23.80 20.18
CA GLY A 88 -3.16 25.04 19.66
C GLY A 88 -2.26 25.77 18.68
N THR A 89 -2.85 26.63 17.86
CA THR A 89 -2.12 27.50 16.94
C THR A 89 -1.44 28.65 17.67
N LEU A 90 -0.22 28.99 17.23
CA LEU A 90 0.49 30.20 17.64
C LEU A 90 0.36 31.25 16.53
N GLN A 91 -0.05 32.45 16.92
CA GLN A 91 -0.07 33.63 16.04
C GLN A 91 1.35 34.13 15.78
N PRO A 92 1.61 34.86 14.67
CA PRO A 92 2.97 35.27 14.28
C PRO A 92 3.78 35.97 15.39
N ASP A 93 3.14 36.85 16.16
CA ASP A 93 3.72 37.56 17.31
C ASP A 93 4.06 36.63 18.50
N GLN A 94 3.37 35.50 18.59
CA GLN A 94 3.60 34.45 19.60
C GLN A 94 4.69 33.47 19.16
N VAL A 95 4.90 33.27 17.85
CA VAL A 95 5.92 32.35 17.32
C VAL A 95 7.32 32.78 17.74
N ASP A 96 7.63 34.07 17.63
CA ASP A 96 8.94 34.59 18.02
C ASP A 96 9.22 34.38 19.51
N ARG A 97 8.15 34.42 20.34
CA ARG A 97 8.23 34.24 21.78
C ARG A 97 8.43 32.79 22.21
N TYR A 98 7.74 31.83 21.59
CA TYR A 98 7.69 30.43 22.07
C TYR A 98 8.46 29.42 21.20
N VAL A 99 8.77 29.75 19.95
CA VAL A 99 9.42 28.83 19.00
C VAL A 99 10.83 29.33 18.61
N GLY A 100 11.03 30.64 18.50
CA GLY A 100 12.32 31.25 18.19
C GLY A 100 12.74 31.22 16.71
N GLY A 101 13.89 31.81 16.42
CA GLY A 101 14.38 32.10 15.05
C GLY A 101 15.15 30.97 14.35
N GLY A 102 15.32 29.79 14.98
CA GLY A 102 16.05 28.64 14.41
C GLY A 102 15.21 27.75 13.47
N ASP A 103 15.82 26.67 12.97
CA ASP A 103 15.28 25.70 12.00
C ASP A 103 14.04 24.90 12.46
N GLY A 104 13.45 25.25 13.61
CA GLY A 104 12.10 24.84 14.01
C GLY A 104 12.01 23.53 14.78
N LEU A 105 13.13 22.94 15.19
CA LEU A 105 13.18 21.65 15.89
C LEU A 105 13.26 21.75 17.43
N GLY A 106 13.16 22.95 18.01
CA GLY A 106 13.13 23.14 19.47
C GLY A 106 12.52 24.47 19.89
N ALA A 107 11.80 24.48 21.01
CA ALA A 107 11.24 25.68 21.63
C ALA A 107 12.35 26.54 22.24
N THR A 108 12.29 27.86 22.03
CA THR A 108 13.23 28.81 22.66
C THR A 108 12.65 29.49 23.90
N GLY A 109 11.34 29.40 24.11
CA GLY A 109 10.63 29.98 25.25
C GLY A 109 9.83 28.93 26.01
N ASP A 110 9.88 28.98 27.33
CA ASP A 110 9.06 28.13 28.19
C ASP A 110 7.59 28.60 28.18
N ILE A 111 6.64 27.67 28.01
CA ILE A 111 5.21 27.97 28.03
C ILE A 111 4.71 27.64 29.44
N GLY A 112 4.73 28.64 30.31
CA GLY A 112 4.24 28.51 31.68
C GLY A 112 2.71 28.48 31.78
N ARG A 113 2.20 28.26 32.99
CA ARG A 113 0.76 28.19 33.29
C ARG A 113 -0.01 29.44 32.85
N ASP A 114 0.53 30.63 33.11
CA ASP A 114 -0.13 31.89 32.73
C ASP A 114 -0.08 32.15 31.21
N ASP A 115 0.98 31.70 30.52
CA ASP A 115 1.05 31.76 29.06
C ASP A 115 0.03 30.81 28.43
N LEU A 116 -0.04 29.57 28.91
CA LEU A 116 -1.03 28.60 28.43
C LEU A 116 -2.46 29.08 28.71
N GLN A 117 -2.73 29.68 29.88
CA GLN A 117 -4.04 30.25 30.20
C GLN A 117 -4.44 31.34 29.20
N ARG A 118 -3.51 32.20 28.76
CA ARG A 118 -3.77 33.20 27.71
C ARG A 118 -4.02 32.56 26.35
N LEU A 119 -3.25 31.53 26.00
CA LEU A 119 -3.40 30.81 24.73
C LEU A 119 -4.78 30.14 24.63
N VAL A 120 -5.27 29.50 25.71
CA VAL A 120 -6.58 28.83 25.69
C VAL A 120 -7.76 29.78 25.91
N ALA A 121 -7.54 31.00 26.44
CA ALA A 121 -8.60 31.99 26.68
C ALA A 121 -9.27 32.51 25.39
N VAL A 122 -8.67 32.27 24.22
CA VAL A 122 -9.31 32.58 22.92
C VAL A 122 -10.40 31.59 22.54
N THR A 123 -10.52 30.48 23.27
CA THR A 123 -11.56 29.47 23.07
C THR A 123 -12.80 29.80 23.89
N ASP A 124 -13.98 29.48 23.36
CA ASP A 124 -15.26 29.60 24.09
C ASP A 124 -15.50 28.42 25.08
N LEU A 125 -14.47 27.62 25.35
CA LEU A 125 -14.58 26.45 26.22
C LEU A 125 -14.38 26.87 27.69
N PRO A 126 -15.15 26.28 28.64
CA PRO A 126 -15.04 26.61 30.05
C PRO A 126 -13.81 25.90 30.67
N VAL A 127 -12.61 26.35 30.34
CA VAL A 127 -11.34 25.74 30.76
C VAL A 127 -10.47 26.73 31.53
N SER A 128 -9.97 26.30 32.69
CA SER A 128 -8.95 27.02 33.47
C SER A 128 -7.73 26.13 33.67
N VAL A 129 -6.54 26.67 33.42
CA VAL A 129 -5.27 25.96 33.54
C VAL A 129 -4.83 25.96 35.00
N ASN A 130 -4.72 24.76 35.60
CA ASN A 130 -4.24 24.59 36.96
C ASN A 130 -2.71 24.49 37.01
N ASP A 131 -2.15 23.60 36.19
CA ASP A 131 -0.71 23.30 36.17
C ASP A 131 -0.24 22.90 34.76
N VAL A 132 1.03 23.14 34.43
CA VAL A 132 1.65 22.73 33.16
C VAL A 132 2.80 21.78 33.46
N SER A 133 2.59 20.50 33.14
CA SER A 133 3.58 19.46 33.37
C SER A 133 4.67 19.42 32.29
N TRP A 134 4.31 19.81 31.06
CA TRP A 134 5.21 19.89 29.92
C TRP A 134 4.59 20.78 28.84
N ALA A 135 5.37 21.60 28.15
CA ALA A 135 4.90 22.33 26.99
C ALA A 135 6.03 22.63 26.00
N THR A 136 5.68 22.77 24.73
CA THR A 136 6.63 23.15 23.66
C THR A 136 5.93 23.90 22.53
N GLY A 137 6.63 24.83 21.90
CA GLY A 137 6.26 25.45 20.64
C GLY A 137 7.05 24.84 19.48
N TYR A 138 6.40 24.59 18.34
CA TYR A 138 7.05 24.00 17.16
C TYR A 138 6.47 24.53 15.84
N ARG A 139 7.28 24.48 14.79
CA ARG A 139 6.84 24.71 13.41
C ARG A 139 6.42 23.40 12.76
N ILE A 140 5.40 23.46 11.91
CA ILE A 140 4.97 22.27 11.17
C ILE A 140 5.79 22.17 9.89
N HIS A 141 6.50 21.05 9.79
CA HIS A 141 7.18 20.63 8.57
C HIS A 141 6.46 19.40 8.01
N GLN A 142 6.27 19.39 6.70
CA GLN A 142 5.90 18.18 5.98
C GLN A 142 6.99 17.87 4.99
N ARG A 143 7.72 16.79 5.23
CA ARG A 143 8.81 16.35 4.36
C ARG A 143 8.88 14.84 4.31
N MET A 144 9.34 14.31 3.18
CA MET A 144 9.45 12.89 2.95
C MET A 144 10.64 12.60 2.04
N VAL A 145 11.32 11.49 2.28
CA VAL A 145 12.37 11.01 1.39
C VAL A 145 11.80 10.42 0.10
N ARG A 146 12.50 10.62 -1.03
CA ARG A 146 12.09 10.03 -2.31
C ARG A 146 12.16 8.51 -2.31
N GLN A 147 13.17 7.95 -1.66
CA GLN A 147 13.42 6.51 -1.59
C GLN A 147 13.65 6.11 -0.14
N TYR A 148 13.05 4.98 0.27
CA TYR A 148 13.18 4.44 1.63
C TYR A 148 14.35 3.47 1.75
N ARG A 149 14.89 3.03 0.61
CA ARG A 149 15.98 2.05 0.50
C ARG A 149 17.07 2.63 -0.39
N HIS A 150 18.31 2.56 0.10
CA HIS A 150 19.54 2.91 -0.60
C HIS A 150 20.46 1.69 -0.55
N GLY A 151 20.27 0.75 -1.49
CA GLY A 151 21.00 -0.52 -1.52
C GLY A 151 20.73 -1.39 -0.28
N ARG A 152 21.64 -1.37 0.69
CA ARG A 152 21.55 -2.12 1.97
C ARG A 152 21.20 -1.23 3.17
N ILE A 153 20.93 0.04 2.93
CA ILE A 153 20.54 1.03 3.94
C ILE A 153 19.05 1.36 3.79
N PHE A 154 18.33 1.44 4.89
CA PHE A 154 16.90 1.73 4.94
C PHE A 154 16.62 2.93 5.84
N LEU A 155 15.53 3.65 5.61
CA LEU A 155 15.06 4.75 6.45
C LEU A 155 13.62 4.48 6.91
N ALA A 156 13.32 4.68 8.19
CA ALA A 156 11.99 4.47 8.78
C ALA A 156 11.59 5.59 9.74
N GLY A 157 10.27 5.79 9.90
CA GLY A 157 9.72 6.83 10.79
C GLY A 157 10.18 8.23 10.39
N ASP A 158 10.45 9.07 11.37
CA ASP A 158 10.82 10.49 11.17
C ASP A 158 12.10 10.69 10.34
N ALA A 159 12.95 9.68 10.25
CA ALA A 159 14.10 9.70 9.33
C ALA A 159 13.65 9.69 7.86
N ALA A 160 12.52 9.04 7.54
CA ALA A 160 11.95 8.93 6.21
C ALA A 160 10.83 9.95 5.94
N HIS A 161 10.03 10.32 6.94
CA HIS A 161 8.90 11.26 6.76
C HIS A 161 8.54 11.97 8.05
N ILE A 162 8.31 13.28 7.97
CA ILE A 162 7.78 14.10 9.06
C ILE A 162 6.49 14.78 8.62
N HIS A 163 5.54 14.91 9.52
CA HIS A 163 4.26 15.52 9.24
C HIS A 163 3.69 16.29 10.43
N SER A 164 2.63 17.07 10.19
CA SER A 164 1.89 17.76 11.25
C SER A 164 1.37 16.76 12.30
N PRO A 165 1.53 17.04 13.60
CA PRO A 165 0.99 16.20 14.66
C PRO A 165 -0.53 16.33 14.83
N ALA A 166 -1.20 17.21 14.09
CA ALA A 166 -2.66 17.41 14.15
C ALA A 166 -3.49 16.11 13.95
N GLY A 167 -2.90 15.06 13.36
CA GLY A 167 -3.53 13.73 13.25
C GLY A 167 -3.01 12.65 14.22
N GLY A 168 -1.95 12.90 15.00
CA GLY A 168 -1.36 11.89 15.89
C GLY A 168 -0.77 10.65 15.17
N GLN A 169 -0.49 10.76 13.86
CA GLN A 169 -0.18 9.59 13.02
C GLN A 169 1.32 9.26 12.86
N GLY A 170 2.24 10.09 13.41
CA GLY A 170 3.68 9.99 13.10
C GLY A 170 4.31 8.74 13.67
N MET A 171 4.20 8.60 14.99
CA MET A 171 4.61 7.39 15.70
C MET A 171 3.94 6.13 15.12
N ASN A 172 2.63 6.18 14.86
CA ASN A 172 1.90 5.04 14.30
C ASN A 172 2.42 4.62 12.93
N THR A 173 2.70 5.59 12.06
CA THR A 173 3.22 5.34 10.71
C THR A 173 4.64 4.79 10.77
N GLY A 174 5.50 5.35 11.63
CA GLY A 174 6.86 4.86 11.87
C GLY A 174 6.92 3.44 12.45
N ILE A 175 6.03 3.12 13.41
CA ILE A 175 5.88 1.74 13.91
C ILE A 175 5.46 0.81 12.76
N GLY A 176 4.50 1.24 11.93
CA GLY A 176 4.08 0.49 10.75
C GLY A 176 5.22 0.24 9.75
N ASP A 177 6.15 1.19 9.59
CA ASP A 177 7.34 1.01 8.76
C ASP A 177 8.27 -0.06 9.34
N ALA A 178 8.53 0.00 10.64
CA ALA A 178 9.39 -0.96 11.33
C ALA A 178 8.83 -2.38 11.24
N ILE A 179 7.52 -2.55 11.52
CA ILE A 179 6.83 -3.84 11.43
C ILE A 179 6.93 -4.41 10.00
N ASN A 180 6.73 -3.58 8.98
CA ASN A 180 6.79 -4.01 7.58
C ASN A 180 8.20 -4.44 7.14
N LEU A 181 9.25 -3.73 7.58
CA LEU A 181 10.63 -4.04 7.19
C LEU A 181 11.21 -5.22 7.98
N ALA A 182 10.90 -5.33 9.27
CA ALA A 182 11.55 -6.27 10.19
C ALA A 182 11.45 -7.72 9.71
N TRP A 183 10.25 -8.19 9.35
CA TRP A 183 10.05 -9.57 8.93
C TRP A 183 10.71 -9.86 7.57
N LYS A 184 10.68 -8.90 6.63
CA LYS A 184 11.33 -9.02 5.31
C LYS A 184 12.84 -9.13 5.46
N LEU A 185 13.41 -8.29 6.32
CA LEU A 185 14.84 -8.27 6.59
C LEU A 185 15.29 -9.56 7.27
N ALA A 186 14.53 -10.04 8.26
CA ALA A 186 14.79 -11.32 8.92
C ALA A 186 14.76 -12.48 7.90
N ALA A 187 13.72 -12.57 7.08
CA ALA A 187 13.58 -13.63 6.08
C ALA A 187 14.74 -13.63 5.06
N VAL A 188 15.20 -12.45 4.61
CA VAL A 188 16.36 -12.34 3.70
C VAL A 188 17.66 -12.70 4.42
N VAL A 189 17.87 -12.24 5.65
CA VAL A 189 19.09 -12.52 6.43
C VAL A 189 19.24 -14.03 6.70
N HIS A 190 18.12 -14.71 6.96
CA HIS A 190 18.07 -16.17 7.14
C HIS A 190 18.06 -16.96 5.82
N GLY A 191 18.07 -16.30 4.66
CA GLY A 191 18.07 -16.97 3.37
C GLY A 191 16.79 -17.73 3.07
N GLN A 192 15.66 -17.31 3.63
CA GLN A 192 14.34 -17.92 3.45
C GLN A 192 13.61 -17.38 2.22
N VAL A 193 13.97 -16.16 1.80
CA VAL A 193 13.37 -15.44 0.68
C VAL A 193 14.45 -14.71 -0.13
N GLU A 194 14.14 -14.36 -1.37
CA GLU A 194 15.07 -13.59 -2.20
C GLU A 194 15.21 -12.12 -1.75
N PRO A 195 16.40 -11.51 -1.91
CA PRO A 195 16.64 -10.11 -1.51
C PRO A 195 15.73 -9.08 -2.21
N GLY A 196 15.18 -9.40 -3.38
CA GLY A 196 14.21 -8.55 -4.10
C GLY A 196 12.94 -8.27 -3.29
N LEU A 197 12.64 -9.09 -2.29
CA LEU A 197 11.56 -8.83 -1.33
C LEU A 197 11.74 -7.49 -0.62
N LEU A 198 12.97 -7.02 -0.39
CA LEU A 198 13.22 -5.77 0.33
C LEU A 198 12.83 -4.52 -0.47
N ASP A 199 12.71 -4.61 -1.80
CA ASP A 199 12.25 -3.49 -2.64
C ASP A 199 10.78 -3.14 -2.37
N THR A 200 10.03 -4.14 -1.90
CA THR A 200 8.62 -3.99 -1.53
C THR A 200 8.43 -3.06 -0.33
N TYR A 201 9.46 -2.86 0.52
CA TYR A 201 9.37 -1.94 1.65
C TYR A 201 9.05 -0.52 1.20
N HIS A 202 9.79 0.00 0.22
CA HIS A 202 9.53 1.32 -0.34
C HIS A 202 8.17 1.34 -1.05
N ALA A 203 7.90 0.35 -1.90
CA ALA A 203 6.67 0.26 -2.68
C ALA A 203 5.41 0.24 -1.81
N GLU A 204 5.47 -0.36 -0.62
CA GLU A 204 4.33 -0.46 0.31
C GLU A 204 4.23 0.73 1.26
N ARG A 205 5.35 1.20 1.82
CA ARG A 205 5.33 2.18 2.91
C ARG A 205 5.37 3.64 2.44
N ALA A 206 6.04 3.92 1.33
CA ALA A 206 6.08 5.28 0.80
C ALA A 206 4.69 5.81 0.40
N PRO A 207 3.82 5.04 -0.29
CA PRO A 207 2.46 5.52 -0.59
C PRO A 207 1.62 5.77 0.67
N VAL A 208 1.78 4.96 1.72
CA VAL A 208 1.06 5.13 2.99
C VAL A 208 1.46 6.45 3.65
N ALA A 209 2.75 6.72 3.79
CA ALA A 209 3.24 7.99 4.34
C ALA A 209 2.80 9.19 3.50
N ARG A 210 2.81 9.06 2.17
CA ARG A 210 2.35 10.13 1.26
C ARG A 210 0.85 10.41 1.38
N GLN A 211 0.05 9.37 1.56
CA GLN A 211 -1.38 9.50 1.78
C GLN A 211 -1.67 10.21 3.12
N VAL A 212 -0.91 9.91 4.18
CA VAL A 212 -0.99 10.61 5.47
C VAL A 212 -0.60 12.09 5.30
N LEU A 213 0.49 12.37 4.59
CA LEU A 213 0.95 13.73 4.29
C LEU A 213 -0.08 14.55 3.52
N ASN A 214 -0.65 13.99 2.45
CA ASN A 214 -1.65 14.67 1.63
C ASN A 214 -2.95 14.96 2.41
N GLN A 215 -3.38 14.02 3.26
CA GLN A 215 -4.55 14.24 4.13
C GLN A 215 -4.28 15.35 5.15
N ALA A 216 -3.11 15.31 5.79
CA ALA A 216 -2.69 16.34 6.72
C ALA A 216 -2.55 17.70 6.03
N ASP A 217 -2.00 17.79 4.81
CA ASP A 217 -1.89 19.03 4.05
C ASP A 217 -3.27 19.65 3.76
N GLN A 218 -4.24 18.86 3.30
CA GLN A 218 -5.57 19.36 2.97
C GLN A 218 -6.34 19.86 4.19
N LEU A 219 -6.31 19.11 5.29
CA LEU A 219 -6.92 19.52 6.55
C LEU A 219 -6.24 20.78 7.07
N PHE A 220 -4.91 20.82 7.00
CA PHE A 220 -4.12 21.96 7.44
C PHE A 220 -4.32 23.22 6.61
N ARG A 221 -4.38 23.14 5.28
CA ARG A 221 -4.69 24.31 4.43
C ARG A 221 -6.10 24.83 4.69
N LEU A 222 -7.02 23.91 4.94
CA LEU A 222 -8.37 24.25 5.37
C LEU A 222 -8.34 24.93 6.74
N GLU A 223 -7.49 24.56 7.69
CA GLU A 223 -7.36 25.12 9.06
C GLU A 223 -6.50 26.39 9.17
N ALA A 224 -5.43 26.52 8.39
CA ALA A 224 -4.43 27.58 8.46
C ALA A 224 -4.70 28.77 7.52
N SER A 225 -5.63 28.64 6.56
CA SER A 225 -6.00 29.74 5.65
C SER A 225 -6.59 30.94 6.41
N GLN A 226 -6.02 32.14 6.26
CA GLN A 226 -6.55 33.39 6.86
C GLN A 226 -7.63 34.08 6.00
N SER A 227 -8.08 33.47 4.90
CA SER A 227 -9.14 34.03 4.07
C SER A 227 -10.47 34.16 4.82
N ARG A 228 -11.13 35.32 4.72
CA ARG A 228 -12.45 35.57 5.32
C ARG A 228 -13.52 34.57 4.85
N ILE A 229 -13.39 34.08 3.61
CA ILE A 229 -14.29 33.07 3.03
C ILE A 229 -13.99 31.69 3.64
N ALA A 230 -12.72 31.33 3.78
CA ALA A 230 -12.31 30.09 4.43
C ALA A 230 -12.74 30.05 5.91
N GLY A 231 -12.56 31.17 6.64
CA GLY A 231 -13.02 31.30 8.03
C GLY A 231 -14.55 31.19 8.16
N ALA A 232 -15.31 31.74 7.22
CA ALA A 232 -16.77 31.57 7.21
C ALA A 232 -17.20 30.14 6.86
N ALA A 233 -16.49 29.47 5.95
CA ALA A 233 -16.73 28.08 5.60
C ALA A 233 -16.40 27.13 6.76
N ARG A 234 -15.31 27.36 7.52
CA ARG A 234 -14.99 26.57 8.73
C ARG A 234 -16.12 26.60 9.74
N ILE A 235 -16.62 27.79 10.08
CA ILE A 235 -17.62 27.95 11.14
C ILE A 235 -19.00 27.42 10.71
N ARG A 236 -19.34 27.50 9.42
CA ARG A 236 -20.70 27.16 8.94
C ARG A 236 -20.79 25.79 8.28
N VAL A 237 -19.77 25.36 7.55
CA VAL A 237 -19.81 24.14 6.73
C VAL A 237 -19.19 22.97 7.47
N LEU A 238 -18.11 23.17 8.22
CA LEU A 238 -17.42 22.08 8.94
C LEU A 238 -18.32 21.40 9.99
N PRO A 239 -19.12 22.11 10.81
CA PRO A 239 -20.04 21.46 11.75
C PRO A 239 -21.17 20.69 11.06
N LEU A 240 -21.67 21.21 9.92
CA LEU A 240 -22.71 20.54 9.13
C LEU A 240 -22.18 19.28 8.46
N LEU A 241 -20.97 19.32 7.92
CA LEU A 241 -20.28 18.14 7.36
C LEU A 241 -19.94 17.14 8.46
N ALA A 242 -19.43 17.58 9.61
CA ALA A 242 -19.14 16.71 10.75
C ALA A 242 -20.41 16.04 11.27
N ALA A 243 -21.53 16.77 11.39
CA ALA A 243 -22.82 16.20 11.78
C ALA A 243 -23.36 15.21 10.74
N SER A 244 -23.22 15.51 9.44
CA SER A 244 -23.66 14.62 8.36
C SER A 244 -22.82 13.35 8.26
N LEU A 245 -21.48 13.47 8.38
CA LEU A 245 -20.53 12.34 8.33
C LEU A 245 -20.58 11.49 9.61
N SER A 246 -20.91 12.09 10.75
CA SER A 246 -21.06 11.36 12.02
C SER A 246 -22.47 10.78 12.23
N GLY A 247 -23.41 11.08 11.32
CA GLY A 247 -24.82 10.71 11.47
C GLY A 247 -25.18 9.28 11.06
N THR A 248 -24.25 8.53 10.44
CA THR A 248 -24.48 7.13 10.02
C THR A 248 -23.35 6.22 10.47
N ASP A 249 -23.68 5.00 10.88
CA ASP A 249 -22.69 4.01 11.33
C ASP A 249 -21.70 3.63 10.22
N ALA A 250 -22.14 3.63 8.96
CA ALA A 250 -21.27 3.38 7.81
C ALA A 250 -20.18 4.46 7.66
N ALA A 251 -20.55 5.74 7.79
CA ALA A 251 -19.61 6.84 7.67
C ALA A 251 -18.65 6.91 8.87
N ARG A 252 -19.13 6.60 10.08
CA ARG A 252 -18.29 6.45 11.28
C ARG A 252 -17.24 5.36 11.12
N ARG A 253 -17.61 4.19 10.59
CA ARG A 253 -16.68 3.08 10.31
C ARG A 253 -15.60 3.50 9.31
N VAL A 254 -15.98 4.13 8.20
CA VAL A 254 -15.02 4.60 7.19
C VAL A 254 -14.05 5.63 7.77
N LEU A 255 -14.53 6.56 8.60
CA LEU A 255 -13.68 7.55 9.26
C LEU A 255 -12.72 6.89 10.26
N PHE A 256 -13.23 5.97 11.08
CA PHE A 256 -12.43 5.20 12.04
C PHE A 256 -11.34 4.39 11.34
N ASP A 257 -11.68 3.66 10.28
CA ASP A 257 -10.74 2.81 9.53
C ASP A 257 -9.56 3.61 8.96
N ARG A 258 -9.82 4.86 8.55
CA ARG A 258 -8.82 5.77 8.00
C ARG A 258 -7.95 6.42 9.07
N LEU A 259 -8.57 6.94 10.14
CA LEU A 259 -7.84 7.62 11.20
C LEU A 259 -6.96 6.66 12.00
N SER A 260 -7.46 5.47 12.28
CA SER A 260 -6.74 4.42 13.01
C SER A 260 -5.69 3.69 12.16
N GLN A 261 -5.66 3.94 10.84
CA GLN A 261 -4.78 3.25 9.88
C GLN A 261 -4.98 1.72 9.80
N ILE A 262 -6.04 1.16 10.40
CA ILE A 262 -6.36 -0.27 10.28
C ILE A 262 -6.82 -0.61 8.85
N GLY A 263 -7.36 0.36 8.12
CA GLY A 263 -7.68 0.24 6.69
C GLY A 263 -6.49 0.40 5.76
N THR A 264 -5.25 0.42 6.28
CA THR A 264 -4.04 0.41 5.44
C THR A 264 -4.05 -0.82 4.56
N SER A 265 -3.80 -0.61 3.28
CA SER A 265 -3.85 -1.65 2.28
C SER A 265 -2.68 -1.51 1.31
N TYR A 266 -1.97 -2.62 1.13
CA TYR A 266 -0.96 -2.81 0.09
C TYR A 266 -1.59 -3.40 -1.18
N ARG A 267 -2.86 -3.06 -1.47
CA ARG A 267 -3.52 -3.35 -2.75
C ARG A 267 -2.83 -2.69 -3.96
N LEU A 268 -1.87 -1.80 -3.72
CA LEU A 268 -0.92 -1.27 -4.71
C LEU A 268 0.10 -2.35 -5.12
N PRO A 269 0.72 -2.28 -6.30
CA PRO A 269 1.49 -3.39 -6.86
C PRO A 269 2.77 -3.63 -6.06
N THR A 270 2.77 -4.68 -5.24
CA THR A 270 3.96 -5.21 -4.61
C THR A 270 4.53 -6.38 -5.43
N PRO A 271 5.72 -6.26 -6.05
CA PRO A 271 6.35 -7.36 -6.78
C PRO A 271 6.47 -8.62 -5.92
N GLY A 272 6.00 -9.76 -6.44
CA GLY A 272 6.19 -11.08 -5.83
C GLY A 272 5.36 -11.40 -4.58
N LEU A 273 4.72 -10.43 -3.94
CA LEU A 273 4.04 -10.61 -2.63
C LEU A 273 2.53 -10.73 -2.67
N THR A 274 1.91 -10.53 -3.82
CA THR A 274 0.45 -10.64 -4.00
C THR A 274 0.13 -11.53 -5.19
N THR A 275 -0.43 -12.73 -4.96
CA THR A 275 -1.05 -13.51 -6.04
C THR A 275 -2.54 -13.22 -6.09
N TRP A 276 -2.95 -12.63 -7.21
CA TRP A 276 -4.35 -12.34 -7.51
C TRP A 276 -5.04 -13.63 -7.96
N TRP A 277 -5.97 -14.13 -7.14
CA TRP A 277 -6.98 -15.10 -7.57
C TRP A 277 -8.17 -14.39 -8.23
N SER A 278 -8.65 -14.96 -9.33
CA SER A 278 -9.81 -14.55 -10.14
C SER A 278 -11.17 -14.80 -9.47
N GLY A 279 -11.95 -13.76 -9.25
CA GLY A 279 -13.38 -13.88 -8.93
C GLY A 279 -14.00 -12.54 -8.61
N ARG A 280 -15.10 -12.19 -9.28
CA ARG A 280 -15.93 -10.99 -9.01
C ARG A 280 -16.09 -10.80 -7.50
N ARG A 281 -15.92 -9.55 -7.04
CA ARG A 281 -16.00 -9.14 -5.62
C ARG A 281 -16.98 -10.00 -4.84
N ALA A 282 -16.55 -10.47 -3.67
CA ALA A 282 -16.82 -9.72 -2.46
C ALA A 282 -15.94 -10.26 -1.29
N GLY A 283 -15.43 -9.36 -0.43
CA GLY A 283 -14.64 -9.66 0.78
C GLY A 283 -13.35 -8.82 0.91
N ALA A 284 -12.50 -9.16 1.88
CA ALA A 284 -11.12 -8.67 1.99
C ALA A 284 -10.29 -9.13 0.79
N ALA A 285 -9.40 -8.28 0.32
CA ALA A 285 -8.56 -8.55 -0.84
C ALA A 285 -7.11 -8.79 -0.43
N VAL A 286 -6.37 -9.45 -1.32
CA VAL A 286 -4.92 -9.52 -1.23
C VAL A 286 -4.33 -8.10 -1.14
N GLY A 287 -3.39 -7.92 -0.21
CA GLY A 287 -2.81 -6.64 0.17
C GLY A 287 -3.51 -5.96 1.34
N ASP A 288 -4.72 -6.36 1.71
CA ASP A 288 -5.38 -5.82 2.92
C ASP A 288 -4.87 -6.46 4.19
N ARG A 289 -5.08 -5.75 5.30
CA ARG A 289 -5.04 -6.39 6.62
C ARG A 289 -6.14 -7.44 6.73
N LEU A 290 -5.81 -8.54 7.42
CA LEU A 290 -6.80 -9.54 7.80
C LEU A 290 -7.93 -8.85 8.59
N PRO A 291 -9.20 -8.97 8.18
CA PRO A 291 -10.31 -8.38 8.91
C PRO A 291 -10.36 -8.89 10.35
N TYR A 292 -10.59 -7.99 11.31
CA TYR A 292 -10.86 -8.38 12.68
C TYR A 292 -12.27 -8.95 12.79
N GLN A 293 -12.38 -10.26 13.02
CA GLN A 293 -13.64 -10.98 13.15
C GLN A 293 -13.56 -11.94 14.33
N PRO A 294 -14.63 -12.10 15.14
CA PRO A 294 -14.70 -13.16 16.13
C PRO A 294 -14.81 -14.52 15.42
N LEU A 295 -14.22 -15.52 16.04
CA LEU A 295 -14.27 -16.92 15.61
C LEU A 295 -15.27 -17.68 16.48
N ASP A 296 -15.75 -18.81 15.96
CA ASP A 296 -16.78 -19.62 16.64
C ASP A 296 -16.29 -20.22 17.98
N ASP A 297 -14.97 -20.29 18.19
CA ASP A 297 -14.34 -20.80 19.41
C ASP A 297 -14.04 -19.73 20.48
N GLY A 298 -14.52 -18.50 20.28
CA GLY A 298 -14.34 -17.38 21.21
C GLY A 298 -13.04 -16.59 21.03
N ARG A 299 -12.13 -17.03 20.15
CA ARG A 299 -10.96 -16.23 19.73
C ARG A 299 -11.34 -15.20 18.68
N THR A 300 -10.38 -14.41 18.26
CA THR A 300 -10.47 -13.48 17.13
C THR A 300 -9.55 -13.93 16.01
N SER A 301 -9.84 -13.49 14.79
CA SER A 301 -8.97 -13.75 13.62
C SER A 301 -7.54 -13.23 13.81
N HIS A 302 -7.33 -12.21 14.67
CA HIS A 302 -6.01 -11.65 14.96
C HIS A 302 -5.22 -12.49 15.97
N ASP A 303 -5.88 -13.26 16.84
CA ASP A 303 -5.20 -14.21 17.73
C ASP A 303 -4.48 -15.32 16.94
N LEU A 304 -4.93 -15.58 15.70
CA LEU A 304 -4.27 -16.51 14.77
C LEU A 304 -2.90 -15.99 14.30
N LEU A 305 -2.65 -14.69 14.45
CA LEU A 305 -1.45 -13.98 14.00
C LEU A 305 -0.46 -13.67 15.14
N ALA A 306 -0.63 -14.28 16.31
CA ALA A 306 0.21 -14.01 17.49
C ALA A 306 1.71 -14.38 17.31
N SER A 307 2.06 -15.10 16.25
CA SER A 307 3.43 -15.51 15.93
C SER A 307 4.12 -14.50 14.98
N PRO A 308 5.45 -14.33 15.04
CA PRO A 308 6.21 -13.55 14.07
C PRO A 308 6.34 -14.22 12.68
N HIS A 309 5.72 -15.38 12.48
CA HIS A 309 5.77 -16.15 11.24
C HIS A 309 4.56 -15.88 10.33
N HIS A 310 4.63 -16.35 9.08
CA HIS A 310 3.46 -16.30 8.21
C HIS A 310 2.39 -17.24 8.76
N ALA A 311 1.12 -16.85 8.71
CA ALA A 311 0.01 -17.71 9.08
C ALA A 311 -0.73 -18.16 7.82
N LEU A 312 -0.83 -19.47 7.61
CA LEU A 312 -1.74 -20.04 6.61
C LEU A 312 -3.05 -20.39 7.31
N ILE A 313 -4.06 -19.53 7.16
CA ILE A 313 -5.38 -19.71 7.74
C ILE A 313 -6.24 -20.49 6.76
N VAL A 314 -6.72 -21.67 7.15
CA VAL A 314 -7.60 -22.51 6.33
C VAL A 314 -8.95 -22.64 7.02
N ALA A 315 -9.96 -21.98 6.47
CA ALA A 315 -11.36 -22.14 6.85
C ALA A 315 -11.97 -23.15 5.86
N SER A 316 -11.91 -24.45 6.19
CA SER A 316 -12.31 -25.52 5.27
C SER A 316 -13.82 -25.70 5.17
N GLY A 317 -14.59 -25.24 6.16
CA GLY A 317 -16.01 -25.57 6.29
C GLY A 317 -16.27 -27.02 6.73
N GLU A 318 -15.22 -27.81 6.91
CA GLU A 318 -15.29 -29.20 7.36
C GLU A 318 -15.46 -29.26 8.88
N THR A 319 -16.23 -30.23 9.34
CA THR A 319 -16.50 -30.45 10.77
C THR A 319 -16.08 -31.84 11.26
N GLY A 320 -15.79 -32.78 10.34
CA GLY A 320 -15.36 -34.14 10.69
C GLY A 320 -13.87 -34.19 11.04
N GLU A 321 -13.52 -34.88 12.14
CA GLU A 321 -12.14 -35.03 12.60
C GLU A 321 -11.22 -35.66 11.54
N ASP A 322 -11.70 -36.70 10.85
CA ASP A 322 -10.92 -37.39 9.81
C ASP A 322 -10.64 -36.50 8.59
N GLN A 323 -11.60 -35.65 8.21
CA GLN A 323 -11.47 -34.71 7.09
C GLN A 323 -10.45 -33.61 7.43
N LEU A 324 -10.56 -33.03 8.64
CA LEU A 324 -9.62 -32.04 9.14
C LEU A 324 -8.19 -32.61 9.23
N ALA A 325 -8.04 -33.85 9.71
CA ALA A 325 -6.74 -34.51 9.80
C ALA A 325 -6.10 -34.76 8.41
N GLU A 326 -6.90 -35.10 7.40
CA GLU A 326 -6.41 -35.23 6.01
C GLU A 326 -6.05 -33.88 5.40
N ALA A 327 -6.88 -32.86 5.60
CA ALA A 327 -6.59 -31.51 5.14
C ALA A 327 -5.29 -30.97 5.76
N GLU A 328 -5.10 -31.21 7.06
CA GLU A 328 -3.88 -30.85 7.79
C GLU A 328 -2.64 -31.56 7.21
N ARG A 329 -2.70 -32.88 7.00
CA ARG A 329 -1.59 -33.64 6.40
C ARG A 329 -1.20 -33.08 5.03
N ARG A 330 -2.20 -32.80 4.19
CA ARG A 330 -2.01 -32.26 2.84
C ARG A 330 -1.32 -30.89 2.86
N TRP A 331 -1.81 -29.97 3.68
CA TRP A 331 -1.22 -28.63 3.80
C TRP A 331 0.19 -28.67 4.41
N ARG A 332 0.39 -29.45 5.48
CA ARG A 332 1.72 -29.60 6.10
C ARG A 332 2.75 -30.18 5.12
N SER A 333 2.34 -31.14 4.28
CA SER A 333 3.22 -31.70 3.25
C SER A 333 3.68 -30.64 2.25
N ALA A 334 2.76 -29.79 1.78
CA ALA A 334 3.10 -28.73 0.83
C ALA A 334 3.96 -27.61 1.44
N LEU A 335 3.73 -27.27 2.71
CA LEU A 335 4.49 -26.21 3.40
C LEU A 335 5.95 -26.61 3.68
N LYS A 336 6.25 -27.90 3.88
CA LYS A 336 7.62 -28.45 4.02
C LYS A 336 8.50 -28.30 2.76
N ALA A 337 7.95 -27.78 1.67
CA ALA A 337 8.75 -27.51 0.47
C ALA A 337 9.47 -26.16 0.55
N PHE A 338 9.22 -25.34 1.59
CA PHE A 338 9.66 -23.95 1.66
C PHE A 338 10.48 -23.69 2.93
N ALA A 339 11.60 -22.98 2.78
CA ALA A 339 12.45 -22.60 3.90
C ALA A 339 11.83 -21.52 4.81
N LEU A 340 10.72 -20.91 4.38
CA LEU A 340 10.00 -19.88 5.11
C LEU A 340 9.15 -20.51 6.23
N PRO A 341 9.25 -20.07 7.48
CA PRO A 341 8.40 -20.56 8.55
C PRO A 341 6.96 -20.10 8.33
N ILE A 342 6.07 -21.06 8.12
CA ILE A 342 4.63 -20.85 7.91
C ILE A 342 3.86 -21.70 8.92
N GLU A 343 3.04 -21.04 9.73
CA GLU A 343 2.19 -21.67 10.71
C GLU A 343 0.82 -21.98 10.13
N LEU A 344 0.49 -23.27 10.03
CA LEU A 344 -0.83 -23.72 9.63
C LEU A 344 -1.85 -23.47 10.75
N ARG A 345 -2.96 -22.81 10.41
CA ARG A 345 -4.11 -22.52 11.27
C ARG A 345 -5.36 -23.07 10.60
N LEU A 346 -5.64 -24.35 10.87
CA LEU A 346 -6.87 -25.00 10.39
C LEU A 346 -8.02 -24.66 11.35
N LEU A 347 -9.10 -24.09 10.82
CA LEU A 347 -10.29 -23.72 11.58
C LEU A 347 -11.40 -24.72 11.29
N ALA A 348 -11.94 -25.34 12.34
CA ALA A 348 -13.09 -26.24 12.25
C ALA A 348 -14.39 -25.44 12.09
N GLY A 349 -15.34 -25.98 11.32
CA GLY A 349 -16.65 -25.36 11.12
C GLY A 349 -16.69 -24.28 10.03
N PRO A 350 -17.87 -23.68 9.81
CA PRO A 350 -18.08 -22.75 8.70
C PRO A 350 -17.43 -21.38 8.91
N GLN A 351 -17.07 -21.00 10.14
CA GLN A 351 -16.44 -19.71 10.48
C GLN A 351 -17.15 -18.54 9.80
N THR A 352 -18.48 -18.49 9.93
CA THR A 352 -19.37 -17.73 9.05
C THR A 352 -18.97 -16.26 8.92
N GLN A 353 -18.61 -15.60 10.02
CA GLN A 353 -18.23 -14.17 9.99
C GLN A 353 -16.88 -13.93 9.28
N LEU A 354 -15.91 -14.81 9.47
CA LEU A 354 -14.61 -14.70 8.81
C LEU A 354 -14.72 -15.04 7.32
N CYS A 355 -15.44 -16.11 6.98
CA CYS A 355 -15.76 -16.45 5.59
C CYS A 355 -16.56 -15.35 4.92
N ASP A 356 -17.53 -14.73 5.59
CA ASP A 356 -18.27 -13.58 5.05
C ASP A 356 -17.35 -12.39 4.79
N ALA A 357 -16.46 -12.08 5.74
CA ALA A 357 -15.54 -10.96 5.63
C ALA A 357 -14.46 -11.14 4.54
N VAL A 358 -14.00 -12.37 4.29
CA VAL A 358 -12.88 -12.63 3.35
C VAL A 358 -13.38 -13.06 1.96
N THR A 359 -14.42 -13.90 1.89
CA THR A 359 -14.87 -14.57 0.66
C THR A 359 -16.40 -14.63 0.51
N HIS A 360 -17.15 -13.86 1.32
CA HIS A 360 -18.62 -13.83 1.34
C HIS A 360 -19.25 -15.21 1.55
N GLY A 361 -18.78 -15.89 2.58
CA GLY A 361 -19.38 -17.11 3.12
C GLY A 361 -18.82 -18.39 2.51
N ARG A 362 -17.77 -18.30 1.67
CA ARG A 362 -17.14 -19.47 1.05
C ARG A 362 -15.93 -19.95 1.85
N PRO A 363 -15.70 -21.26 1.98
CA PRO A 363 -14.43 -21.80 2.49
C PRO A 363 -13.22 -21.25 1.71
N PHE A 364 -12.12 -20.99 2.43
CA PHE A 364 -10.92 -20.40 1.85
C PHE A 364 -9.65 -20.82 2.59
N ALA A 365 -8.52 -20.64 1.94
CA ALA A 365 -7.19 -20.61 2.54
C ALA A 365 -6.55 -19.25 2.26
N ALA A 366 -6.06 -18.56 3.30
CA ALA A 366 -5.39 -17.28 3.17
C ALA A 366 -4.00 -17.34 3.80
N LEU A 367 -3.00 -16.91 3.03
CA LEU A 367 -1.66 -16.68 3.56
C LEU A 367 -1.59 -15.25 4.09
N VAL A 368 -1.34 -15.10 5.38
CA VAL A 368 -1.21 -13.83 6.07
C VAL A 368 0.24 -13.63 6.49
N ARG A 369 0.79 -12.47 6.16
CA ARG A 369 2.15 -12.06 6.50
C ARG A 369 2.29 -11.76 8.00
N PRO A 370 3.52 -11.75 8.54
CA PRO A 370 3.79 -11.34 9.93
C PRO A 370 3.31 -9.92 10.28
N ASP A 371 3.14 -9.04 9.29
CA ASP A 371 2.60 -7.70 9.49
C ASP A 371 1.06 -7.62 9.38
N GLY A 372 0.39 -8.78 9.35
CA GLY A 372 -1.06 -8.93 9.35
C GLY A 372 -1.73 -8.71 7.99
N HIS A 373 -0.96 -8.56 6.90
CA HIS A 373 -1.52 -8.36 5.57
C HIS A 373 -1.66 -9.68 4.80
N ILE A 374 -2.76 -9.82 4.06
CA ILE A 374 -3.06 -10.99 3.25
C ILE A 374 -2.16 -10.97 2.00
N ALA A 375 -1.32 -11.99 1.83
CA ALA A 375 -0.46 -12.15 0.66
C ALA A 375 -1.12 -12.97 -0.46
N CYS A 376 -1.98 -13.93 -0.10
CA CYS A 376 -2.70 -14.77 -1.06
C CYS A 376 -4.01 -15.27 -0.47
N ILE A 377 -5.03 -15.45 -1.32
CA ILE A 377 -6.29 -16.11 -0.99
C ILE A 377 -6.56 -17.17 -2.08
N THR A 378 -6.89 -18.38 -1.64
CA THR A 378 -7.33 -19.50 -2.46
C THR A 378 -8.60 -20.12 -1.83
N PRO A 379 -9.36 -20.98 -2.52
CA PRO A 379 -10.22 -21.98 -1.91
C PRO A 379 -9.43 -22.81 -0.90
N SER A 380 -10.15 -23.33 0.07
CA SER A 380 -9.60 -24.08 1.21
C SER A 380 -8.83 -25.34 0.80
N ASP A 381 -9.04 -25.83 -0.41
CA ASP A 381 -8.45 -27.04 -0.96
C ASP A 381 -7.44 -26.84 -2.09
N ASP A 382 -7.23 -25.61 -2.56
CA ASP A 382 -6.29 -25.34 -3.65
C ASP A 382 -4.86 -25.08 -3.13
N VAL A 383 -4.21 -26.19 -2.79
CA VAL A 383 -2.82 -26.21 -2.33
C VAL A 383 -1.84 -25.80 -3.44
N GLN A 384 -2.15 -26.09 -4.70
CA GLN A 384 -1.24 -25.86 -5.82
C GLN A 384 -1.11 -24.38 -6.13
N SER A 385 -2.22 -23.64 -6.14
CA SER A 385 -2.20 -22.17 -6.31
C SER A 385 -1.45 -21.49 -5.16
N MET A 386 -1.64 -21.97 -3.92
CA MET A 386 -0.92 -21.44 -2.76
C MET A 386 0.60 -21.71 -2.84
N ALA A 387 0.99 -22.94 -3.20
CA ALA A 387 2.40 -23.28 -3.41
C ALA A 387 3.02 -22.46 -4.54
N THR A 388 2.27 -22.19 -5.61
CA THR A 388 2.70 -21.33 -6.72
C THR A 388 2.95 -19.90 -6.26
N HIS A 389 2.10 -19.36 -5.38
CA HIS A 389 2.33 -18.06 -4.75
C HIS A 389 3.60 -18.03 -3.91
N LEU A 390 3.79 -19.01 -3.03
CA LEU A 390 4.96 -19.07 -2.15
C LEU A 390 6.27 -19.10 -2.96
N ARG A 391 6.30 -19.79 -4.10
CA ARG A 391 7.46 -19.81 -5.01
C ARG A 391 7.80 -18.44 -5.62
N CYS A 392 6.91 -17.45 -5.57
CA CYS A 392 7.21 -16.09 -6.07
C CYS A 392 8.26 -15.36 -5.21
N TYR A 393 8.46 -15.76 -3.95
CA TYR A 393 9.43 -15.08 -3.07
C TYR A 393 10.11 -15.99 -2.04
N ALA A 394 9.48 -17.10 -1.62
CA ALA A 394 10.06 -18.07 -0.70
C ALA A 394 10.98 -19.04 -1.44
N ARG A 395 12.14 -19.32 -0.85
CA ARG A 395 13.09 -20.29 -1.38
C ARG A 395 12.63 -21.73 -1.06
N PRO A 396 12.85 -22.68 -1.99
CA PRO A 396 12.66 -24.09 -1.68
C PRO A 396 13.55 -24.52 -0.50
N GLU A 397 13.02 -25.40 0.35
CA GLU A 397 13.79 -26.08 1.39
C GLU A 397 14.70 -27.11 0.70
N ALA A 398 15.84 -26.67 0.16
CA ALA A 398 16.81 -27.58 -0.42
C ALA A 398 17.20 -28.63 0.64
N VAL A 399 17.15 -29.93 0.27
CA VAL A 399 17.65 -31.04 1.08
C VAL A 399 19.00 -30.65 1.68
N ALA A 400 19.06 -30.64 3.01
CA ALA A 400 20.21 -30.20 3.79
C ALA A 400 21.54 -30.70 3.19
N ALA A 401 22.38 -29.77 2.72
CA ALA A 401 23.77 -30.06 2.38
C ALA A 401 24.69 -28.85 2.69
N SER A 402 25.22 -28.91 3.91
CA SER A 402 26.48 -28.39 4.46
C SER A 402 26.81 -26.87 4.49
N PRO A 403 27.29 -26.37 5.65
CA PRO A 403 27.89 -25.05 5.78
C PRO A 403 29.38 -25.13 5.41
N SER A 404 29.74 -24.71 4.21
CA SER A 404 31.12 -24.34 3.89
C SER A 404 31.09 -23.06 3.09
N GLY A 405 31.61 -22.01 3.72
CA GLY A 405 31.74 -20.70 3.12
C GLY A 405 32.73 -20.77 1.98
N GLU A 406 32.23 -20.58 0.77
CA GLU A 406 32.96 -19.95 -0.32
C GLU A 406 31.91 -19.34 -1.23
N SER A 407 31.72 -18.02 -1.09
CA SER A 407 30.94 -17.24 -2.04
C SER A 407 31.72 -17.19 -3.34
N THR A 408 31.46 -18.13 -4.24
CA THR A 408 31.78 -17.95 -5.66
C THR A 408 30.94 -16.77 -6.15
N PRO A 409 31.52 -15.75 -6.80
CA PRO A 409 30.71 -14.70 -7.41
C PRO A 409 30.02 -15.31 -8.62
N ARG A 410 28.75 -15.71 -8.49
CA ARG A 410 27.92 -16.00 -9.65
C ARG A 410 27.44 -14.68 -10.23
N SER A 411 28.09 -14.29 -11.32
CA SER A 411 27.57 -13.39 -12.33
C SER A 411 26.24 -13.92 -12.90
N ASP A 412 25.33 -12.99 -13.19
CA ASP A 412 24.19 -13.10 -14.11
C ASP A 412 23.16 -14.21 -13.83
N LEU A 413 22.24 -13.92 -12.89
CA LEU A 413 20.94 -14.58 -12.83
C LEU A 413 19.94 -13.80 -13.71
N ALA A 414 20.00 -14.04 -15.02
CA ALA A 414 18.90 -13.67 -15.90
C ALA A 414 17.68 -14.54 -15.57
N GLN A 415 16.50 -13.93 -15.40
CA GLN A 415 15.23 -14.67 -15.29
C GLN A 415 15.08 -15.60 -16.50
N PRO A 416 14.57 -16.84 -16.34
CA PRO A 416 14.30 -17.71 -17.48
C PRO A 416 13.32 -17.00 -18.42
N LEU A 417 13.74 -16.81 -19.67
CA LEU A 417 12.95 -16.13 -20.69
C LEU A 417 12.07 -17.16 -21.42
N PRO A 418 10.86 -16.78 -21.85
CA PRO A 418 10.01 -17.63 -22.67
C PRO A 418 10.70 -17.93 -24.00
N THR A 419 10.50 -19.14 -24.51
CA THR A 419 10.98 -19.53 -25.84
C THR A 419 10.27 -18.74 -26.93
N ALA A 420 10.95 -18.53 -28.06
CA ALA A 420 10.32 -17.90 -29.22
C ALA A 420 9.10 -18.72 -29.68
N GLY A 421 8.00 -18.03 -29.95
CA GLY A 421 6.72 -18.67 -30.25
C GLY A 421 5.53 -17.74 -30.07
N ARG A 422 4.36 -18.20 -30.51
CA ARG A 422 3.10 -17.48 -30.34
C ARG A 422 2.38 -17.98 -29.10
N TYR A 423 1.98 -17.06 -28.24
CA TYR A 423 1.23 -17.32 -27.03
C TYR A 423 -0.11 -16.60 -27.08
N VAL A 424 -1.16 -17.25 -26.59
CA VAL A 424 -2.53 -16.72 -26.59
C VAL A 424 -2.96 -16.41 -25.16
N ILE A 425 -3.55 -15.23 -24.99
CA ILE A 425 -4.18 -14.82 -23.75
C ILE A 425 -5.68 -15.13 -23.86
N GLY A 426 -6.15 -16.06 -23.03
CA GLY A 426 -7.56 -16.46 -22.98
C GLY A 426 -8.49 -15.40 -22.38
N ARG A 427 -9.80 -15.52 -22.66
CA ARG A 427 -10.83 -14.70 -22.02
C ARG A 427 -10.94 -15.00 -20.53
N GLY A 428 -11.05 -13.96 -19.70
CA GLY A 428 -11.28 -14.09 -18.26
C GLY A 428 -10.08 -14.55 -17.42
N VAL A 429 -8.93 -14.86 -18.05
CA VAL A 429 -7.68 -15.27 -17.36
C VAL A 429 -6.95 -14.06 -16.77
N ALA A 430 -7.53 -12.87 -16.90
CA ALA A 430 -6.81 -11.64 -16.65
C ALA A 430 -7.73 -10.48 -16.28
N VAL A 431 -7.31 -9.71 -15.27
CA VAL A 431 -8.06 -8.59 -14.71
C VAL A 431 -7.30 -7.31 -15.03
N VAL A 432 -7.96 -6.38 -15.71
CA VAL A 432 -7.43 -5.02 -15.93
C VAL A 432 -7.93 -4.13 -14.81
N ARG A 433 -7.02 -3.55 -14.02
CA ARG A 433 -7.40 -2.61 -12.96
C ARG A 433 -7.07 -1.18 -13.34
N LEU A 434 -8.05 -0.31 -13.12
CA LEU A 434 -7.95 1.13 -13.31
C LEU A 434 -8.05 1.79 -11.94
N ASN A 435 -7.00 2.48 -11.49
CA ASN A 435 -7.01 3.27 -10.27
C ASN A 435 -6.95 4.76 -10.60
N MET A 436 -7.88 5.54 -10.07
CA MET A 436 -7.86 7.01 -10.15
C MET A 436 -8.17 7.62 -8.77
N SER A 437 -7.56 8.76 -8.45
CA SER A 437 -7.96 9.54 -7.27
C SER A 437 -9.35 10.16 -7.49
N HIS A 438 -10.10 10.40 -6.41
CA HIS A 438 -11.46 10.94 -6.45
C HIS A 438 -11.72 11.83 -5.22
N LEU A 439 -12.65 12.79 -5.32
CA LEU A 439 -13.00 13.77 -4.27
C LEU A 439 -11.76 14.45 -3.67
N PHE A 440 -11.04 15.25 -4.45
CA PHE A 440 -9.85 15.96 -4.01
C PHE A 440 -8.74 15.04 -3.47
N GLY A 441 -8.72 13.77 -3.85
CA GLY A 441 -7.75 12.79 -3.33
C GLY A 441 -8.20 12.11 -2.03
N LEU A 442 -9.42 12.40 -1.54
CA LEU A 442 -10.04 11.76 -0.38
C LEU A 442 -10.51 10.32 -0.67
N GLY A 443 -10.30 9.77 -1.87
CA GLY A 443 -10.55 8.37 -2.17
C GLY A 443 -9.90 7.90 -3.47
N THR A 444 -9.71 6.60 -3.60
CA THR A 444 -9.29 5.96 -4.86
C THR A 444 -10.48 5.19 -5.43
N VAL A 445 -10.78 5.41 -6.71
CA VAL A 445 -11.74 4.59 -7.44
C VAL A 445 -10.95 3.53 -8.18
N SER A 446 -11.18 2.28 -7.78
CA SER A 446 -10.71 1.10 -8.49
C SER A 446 -11.84 0.56 -9.36
N ALA A 447 -11.54 0.28 -10.62
CA ALA A 447 -12.44 -0.42 -11.53
C ALA A 447 -11.74 -1.60 -12.20
N THR A 448 -12.53 -2.60 -12.58
CA THR A 448 -12.07 -3.77 -13.34
C THR A 448 -12.65 -3.77 -14.75
N VAL A 449 -11.85 -4.23 -15.71
CA VAL A 449 -12.28 -4.55 -17.07
C VAL A 449 -11.79 -5.95 -17.40
N ASP A 450 -12.66 -6.77 -17.96
CA ASP A 450 -12.37 -8.14 -18.37
C ASP A 450 -11.54 -8.14 -19.67
N LEU A 451 -10.61 -9.09 -19.78
CA LEU A 451 -9.90 -9.32 -21.04
C LEU A 451 -10.75 -10.12 -22.03
N ALA A 452 -10.90 -9.57 -23.23
CA ALA A 452 -11.57 -10.20 -24.37
C ALA A 452 -10.66 -11.18 -25.12
N GLY A 453 -9.34 -11.08 -24.88
CA GLY A 453 -8.30 -11.97 -25.38
C GLY A 453 -7.04 -11.20 -25.78
N GLY A 454 -6.03 -11.91 -26.27
CA GLY A 454 -4.80 -11.29 -26.78
C GLY A 454 -3.83 -12.32 -27.34
N ALA A 455 -2.75 -11.83 -27.95
CA ALA A 455 -1.65 -12.65 -28.43
C ALA A 455 -0.31 -11.96 -28.12
N ILE A 456 0.68 -12.77 -27.76
CA ILE A 456 2.07 -12.35 -27.59
C ILE A 456 2.91 -13.19 -28.54
N GLU A 457 3.58 -12.55 -29.48
CA GLU A 457 4.57 -13.17 -30.35
C GLU A 457 5.95 -12.92 -29.76
N VAL A 458 6.51 -13.93 -29.09
CA VAL A 458 7.85 -13.87 -28.52
C VAL A 458 8.86 -14.16 -29.64
N ALA A 459 9.74 -13.19 -29.90
CA ALA A 459 10.80 -13.31 -30.90
C ALA A 459 12.17 -13.59 -30.25
N ASP A 460 13.13 -14.06 -31.05
CA ASP A 460 14.55 -14.07 -30.69
C ASP A 460 15.32 -13.17 -31.68
N PRO A 461 15.85 -12.00 -31.25
CA PRO A 461 15.89 -11.49 -29.88
C PRO A 461 14.53 -10.97 -29.38
N ILE A 462 14.29 -11.05 -28.07
CA ILE A 462 13.02 -10.66 -27.41
C ILE A 462 12.60 -9.22 -27.69
N ALA A 463 13.54 -8.33 -27.98
CA ALA A 463 13.26 -6.94 -28.35
C ALA A 463 12.36 -6.82 -29.61
N ALA A 464 12.33 -7.84 -30.46
CA ALA A 464 11.48 -7.90 -31.65
C ALA A 464 10.08 -8.50 -31.40
N SER A 465 9.72 -8.78 -30.14
CA SER A 465 8.43 -9.37 -29.78
C SER A 465 7.28 -8.40 -30.00
N ARG A 466 6.11 -8.94 -30.36
CA ARG A 466 4.88 -8.17 -30.61
C ARG A 466 3.80 -8.55 -29.60
N VAL A 467 3.02 -7.56 -29.17
CA VAL A 467 1.96 -7.73 -28.17
C VAL A 467 0.68 -7.11 -28.71
N GLU A 468 -0.41 -7.89 -28.69
CA GLU A 468 -1.76 -7.40 -28.93
C GLU A 468 -2.68 -7.86 -27.79
N VAL A 469 -3.35 -6.92 -27.14
CA VAL A 469 -4.27 -7.20 -26.02
C VAL A 469 -5.59 -6.49 -26.27
N ARG A 470 -6.71 -7.22 -26.13
CA ARG A 470 -8.07 -6.70 -26.32
C ARG A 470 -8.87 -6.83 -25.03
N MET A 471 -9.42 -5.71 -24.57
CA MET A 471 -10.21 -5.60 -23.35
C MET A 471 -11.69 -5.34 -23.69
N ASP A 472 -12.60 -5.94 -22.93
CA ASP A 472 -14.05 -5.76 -23.12
C ASP A 472 -14.53 -4.51 -22.37
N ALA A 473 -14.74 -3.40 -23.06
CA ALA A 473 -15.17 -2.14 -22.45
C ALA A 473 -16.55 -2.25 -21.78
N THR A 474 -17.41 -3.18 -22.23
CA THR A 474 -18.76 -3.37 -21.67
C THR A 474 -18.72 -3.97 -20.26
N SER A 475 -17.63 -4.66 -19.92
CA SER A 475 -17.42 -5.30 -18.63
C SER A 475 -17.01 -4.33 -17.50
N PHE A 476 -16.76 -3.05 -17.82
CA PHE A 476 -16.24 -2.05 -16.85
C PHE A 476 -17.04 -2.03 -15.54
N ASP A 477 -16.42 -2.37 -14.42
CA ASP A 477 -17.06 -2.44 -13.11
C ASP A 477 -16.24 -1.69 -12.05
N SER A 478 -16.78 -0.58 -11.56
CA SER A 478 -16.19 0.21 -10.47
C SER A 478 -16.85 -0.07 -9.11
N GLY A 479 -17.75 -1.05 -9.04
CA GLY A 479 -18.58 -1.37 -7.89
C GLY A 479 -19.65 -0.32 -7.57
N ASN A 480 -19.97 0.57 -8.51
CA ASN A 480 -21.02 1.58 -8.36
C ASN A 480 -21.86 1.66 -9.63
N ARG A 481 -23.06 1.08 -9.58
CA ARG A 481 -23.97 0.95 -10.75
C ARG A 481 -24.25 2.27 -11.47
N ARG A 482 -24.34 3.41 -10.75
CA ARG A 482 -24.58 4.71 -11.38
C ARG A 482 -23.35 5.21 -12.13
N ARG A 483 -22.16 5.01 -11.55
CA ARG A 483 -20.87 5.37 -12.18
C ARG A 483 -20.57 4.47 -13.37
N ASP A 484 -20.82 3.17 -13.25
CA ASP A 484 -20.58 2.22 -14.34
C ASP A 484 -21.44 2.55 -15.56
N LYS A 485 -22.72 2.87 -15.33
CA LYS A 485 -23.62 3.36 -16.39
C LYS A 485 -23.12 4.65 -17.04
N HIS A 486 -22.52 5.55 -16.26
CA HIS A 486 -21.97 6.80 -16.79
C HIS A 486 -20.70 6.58 -17.63
N VAL A 487 -19.78 5.75 -17.13
CA VAL A 487 -18.52 5.44 -17.82
C VAL A 487 -18.76 4.67 -19.12
N ARG A 488 -19.68 3.71 -19.12
CA ARG A 488 -20.03 2.96 -20.34
C ARG A 488 -20.85 3.78 -21.35
N GLY A 489 -21.46 4.88 -20.91
CA GLY A 489 -22.29 5.73 -21.75
C GLY A 489 -21.51 6.55 -22.79
N ARG A 490 -22.27 7.17 -23.69
CA ARG A 490 -21.77 7.97 -24.84
C ARG A 490 -20.80 9.11 -24.50
N GLY A 491 -20.75 9.55 -23.24
CA GLY A 491 -19.89 10.65 -22.82
C GLY A 491 -18.45 10.25 -22.51
N LEU A 492 -18.16 8.94 -22.42
CA LEU A 492 -16.86 8.42 -21.99
C LEU A 492 -16.36 7.27 -22.87
N LEU A 493 -16.82 6.04 -22.64
CA LEU A 493 -16.36 4.89 -23.43
C LEU A 493 -17.27 4.57 -24.64
N ASP A 494 -18.53 5.02 -24.62
CA ASP A 494 -19.56 4.70 -25.64
C ASP A 494 -19.54 3.22 -26.05
N THR A 495 -19.72 2.33 -25.07
CA THR A 495 -19.49 0.90 -25.25
C THR A 495 -20.44 0.24 -26.25
N ASP A 496 -21.56 0.90 -26.57
CA ASP A 496 -22.49 0.46 -27.61
C ASP A 496 -21.85 0.54 -29.00
N ARG A 497 -20.99 1.54 -29.23
CA ARG A 497 -20.28 1.75 -30.50
C ARG A 497 -18.85 1.20 -30.47
N TRP A 498 -18.21 1.24 -29.30
CA TRP A 498 -16.82 0.83 -29.09
C TRP A 498 -16.72 -0.19 -27.94
N PRO A 499 -17.16 -1.44 -28.16
CA PRO A 499 -17.19 -2.46 -27.10
C PRO A 499 -15.81 -3.00 -26.72
N THR A 500 -14.76 -2.67 -27.48
CA THR A 500 -13.41 -3.22 -27.30
C THR A 500 -12.38 -2.11 -27.22
N ILE A 501 -11.49 -2.21 -26.23
CA ILE A 501 -10.27 -1.39 -26.10
C ILE A 501 -9.09 -2.26 -26.52
N THR A 502 -8.22 -1.75 -27.39
CA THR A 502 -7.11 -2.54 -27.94
C THR A 502 -5.78 -1.88 -27.63
N PHE A 503 -4.81 -2.65 -27.16
CA PHE A 503 -3.41 -2.22 -27.05
C PHE A 503 -2.54 -3.03 -28.01
N THR A 504 -1.70 -2.35 -28.78
CA THR A 504 -0.74 -2.95 -29.70
C THR A 504 0.66 -2.39 -29.48
N ALA A 505 1.67 -3.26 -29.42
CA ALA A 505 3.07 -2.88 -29.42
C ALA A 505 3.85 -3.82 -30.35
N ASP A 506 4.77 -3.27 -31.13
CA ASP A 506 5.53 -4.00 -32.15
C ASP A 506 7.01 -4.20 -31.79
N ARG A 507 7.45 -3.60 -30.67
CA ARG A 507 8.81 -3.73 -30.12
C ARG A 507 8.79 -3.67 -28.59
N LEU A 508 9.78 -4.33 -28.00
CA LEU A 508 10.09 -4.26 -26.58
C LEU A 508 11.49 -3.67 -26.39
N ASP A 509 11.62 -2.74 -25.46
CA ASP A 509 12.90 -2.21 -25.01
C ASP A 509 13.26 -2.86 -23.66
N GLY A 510 14.37 -3.58 -23.62
CA GLY A 510 14.86 -4.24 -22.40
C GLY A 510 15.58 -3.27 -21.48
N THR A 511 15.36 -3.40 -20.18
CA THR A 511 16.19 -2.78 -19.13
C THR A 511 17.01 -3.86 -18.41
N GLU A 512 18.14 -3.49 -17.79
CA GLU A 512 19.11 -4.44 -17.18
C GLU A 512 18.55 -5.33 -16.04
N ASP A 513 17.28 -5.15 -15.64
CA ASP A 513 16.67 -5.78 -14.47
C ASP A 513 15.49 -6.75 -14.78
N GLY A 514 15.32 -7.20 -16.03
CA GLY A 514 14.21 -8.11 -16.40
C GLY A 514 12.83 -7.44 -16.50
N VAL A 515 12.82 -6.10 -16.57
CA VAL A 515 11.65 -5.28 -16.87
C VAL A 515 11.73 -4.83 -18.33
N TRP A 516 10.65 -5.05 -19.08
CA TRP A 516 10.56 -4.70 -20.50
C TRP A 516 9.60 -3.53 -20.68
N SER A 517 9.97 -2.56 -21.51
CA SER A 517 9.09 -1.45 -21.88
C SER A 517 8.50 -1.70 -23.25
N ALA A 518 7.16 -1.71 -23.36
CA ALA A 518 6.44 -1.77 -24.62
C ALA A 518 5.84 -0.40 -24.92
N ALA A 519 6.45 0.35 -25.83
CA ALA A 519 5.87 1.59 -26.35
C ALA A 519 4.89 1.26 -27.47
N GLY A 520 3.59 1.35 -27.17
CA GLY A 520 2.52 0.93 -28.06
C GLY A 520 1.44 1.98 -28.28
N THR A 521 0.40 1.56 -29.00
CA THR A 521 -0.81 2.33 -29.25
C THR A 521 -1.97 1.70 -28.50
N LEU A 522 -2.67 2.50 -27.70
CA LEU A 522 -3.89 2.15 -27.00
C LEU A 522 -5.08 2.82 -27.69
N ASP A 523 -5.93 2.02 -28.32
CA ASP A 523 -7.17 2.44 -28.97
C ASP A 523 -8.33 2.37 -28.00
N VAL A 524 -8.84 3.54 -27.59
CA VAL A 524 -9.99 3.70 -26.68
C VAL A 524 -10.98 4.63 -27.34
N HIS A 525 -12.26 4.24 -27.40
CA HIS A 525 -13.35 5.11 -27.86
C HIS A 525 -13.10 5.71 -29.27
N GLY A 526 -12.49 4.93 -30.17
CA GLY A 526 -12.16 5.36 -31.53
C GLY A 526 -11.00 6.36 -31.63
N GLN A 527 -10.26 6.58 -30.54
CA GLN A 527 -9.06 7.40 -30.50
C GLN A 527 -7.83 6.56 -30.14
N SER A 528 -6.71 6.85 -30.81
CA SER A 528 -5.44 6.14 -30.63
C SER A 528 -4.50 6.99 -29.78
N HIS A 529 -4.00 6.41 -28.69
CA HIS A 529 -3.11 7.10 -27.75
C HIS A 529 -1.79 6.35 -27.63
N ARG A 530 -0.66 7.08 -27.61
CA ARG A 530 0.64 6.46 -27.36
C ARG A 530 0.79 6.20 -25.87
N VAL A 531 1.12 4.95 -25.52
CA VAL A 531 1.25 4.50 -24.14
C VAL A 531 2.50 3.66 -24.01
N VAL A 532 3.24 3.87 -22.91
CA VAL A 532 4.35 2.99 -22.53
C VAL A 532 3.86 2.06 -21.43
N VAL A 533 3.95 0.75 -21.69
CA VAL A 533 3.58 -0.30 -20.75
C VAL A 533 4.87 -0.95 -20.23
N GLN A 534 5.05 -0.97 -18.92
CA GLN A 534 6.09 -1.74 -18.26
C GLN A 534 5.62 -3.18 -18.09
N ILE A 535 6.41 -4.14 -18.53
CA ILE A 535 6.10 -5.57 -18.57
C ILE A 535 7.13 -6.31 -17.74
N THR A 536 6.66 -7.16 -16.84
CA THR A 536 7.48 -8.12 -16.11
C THR A 536 6.93 -9.52 -16.28
N LEU A 537 7.84 -10.49 -16.35
CA LEU A 537 7.51 -11.89 -16.47
C LEU A 537 7.37 -12.49 -15.06
N GLY A 538 6.32 -13.29 -14.86
CA GLY A 538 6.10 -14.10 -13.68
C GLY A 538 6.65 -15.51 -13.90
N ALA A 539 5.92 -16.53 -13.43
CA ALA A 539 6.28 -17.93 -13.68
C ALA A 539 6.34 -18.21 -15.19
N VAL A 540 7.46 -18.78 -15.64
CA VAL A 540 7.67 -19.30 -16.98
C VAL A 540 7.79 -20.82 -16.87
N ASP A 541 6.96 -21.54 -17.62
CA ASP A 541 6.98 -22.99 -17.73
C ASP A 541 7.00 -23.42 -19.21
N THR A 542 6.97 -24.72 -19.49
CA THR A 542 7.04 -25.25 -20.86
C THR A 542 5.80 -24.93 -21.71
N ASP A 543 4.69 -24.58 -21.07
CA ASP A 543 3.38 -24.46 -21.71
C ASP A 543 2.89 -23.00 -21.76
N GLY A 544 3.59 -22.07 -21.10
CA GLY A 544 3.21 -20.68 -21.05
C GLY A 544 3.97 -19.87 -20.02
N PHE A 545 3.56 -18.62 -19.86
CA PHE A 545 4.09 -17.73 -18.84
C PHE A 545 3.06 -16.73 -18.34
N THR A 546 3.28 -16.21 -17.14
CA THR A 546 2.49 -15.10 -16.59
C THR A 546 3.12 -13.77 -16.97
N VAL A 547 2.30 -12.84 -17.44
CA VAL A 547 2.68 -11.47 -17.76
C VAL A 547 2.02 -10.52 -16.77
N ASN A 548 2.82 -9.62 -16.21
CA ASN A 548 2.32 -8.46 -15.48
C ASN A 548 2.68 -7.21 -16.28
N ALA A 549 1.69 -6.40 -16.61
CA ALA A 549 1.83 -5.17 -17.37
C ALA A 549 1.28 -4.00 -16.56
N ARG A 550 2.00 -2.87 -16.56
CA ARG A 550 1.61 -1.64 -15.88
C ARG A 550 1.79 -0.43 -16.79
N ALA A 551 0.79 0.45 -16.81
CA ALA A 551 0.88 1.75 -17.44
C ALA A 551 0.27 2.84 -16.54
N VAL A 552 0.76 4.06 -16.68
CA VAL A 552 0.14 5.25 -16.08
C VAL A 552 -0.28 6.14 -17.24
N LEU A 553 -1.55 6.51 -17.25
CA LEU A 553 -2.20 7.30 -18.30
C LEU A 553 -2.71 8.61 -17.71
N ASP A 554 -2.60 9.74 -18.41
CA ASP A 554 -3.38 10.93 -18.04
C ASP A 554 -4.78 10.81 -18.66
N ARG A 555 -5.82 10.87 -17.84
CA ARG A 555 -7.21 10.77 -18.29
C ARG A 555 -7.59 11.86 -19.30
N ARG A 556 -6.93 13.03 -19.25
CA ARG A 556 -7.19 14.14 -20.18
C ARG A 556 -6.75 13.78 -21.58
N ASP A 557 -5.68 12.99 -21.69
CA ASP A 557 -5.15 12.53 -22.96
C ASP A 557 -6.10 11.51 -23.59
N LEU A 558 -6.90 10.80 -22.78
CA LEU A 558 -7.94 9.84 -23.19
C LEU A 558 -9.31 10.50 -23.44
N GLY A 559 -9.40 11.84 -23.42
CA GLY A 559 -10.67 12.56 -23.61
C GLY A 559 -11.66 12.45 -22.43
N VAL A 560 -11.23 11.91 -21.27
CA VAL A 560 -12.07 11.74 -20.07
C VAL A 560 -12.07 13.03 -19.26
N THR A 561 -13.07 13.89 -19.49
CA THR A 561 -13.22 15.18 -18.79
C THR A 561 -14.19 15.10 -17.61
N GLY A 562 -13.72 15.36 -16.39
CA GLY A 562 -14.54 15.51 -15.18
C GLY A 562 -14.31 16.86 -14.49
N LYS A 563 -15.16 17.21 -13.50
CA LYS A 563 -15.03 18.46 -12.73
C LYS A 563 -13.64 18.55 -12.05
N PRO A 564 -12.90 19.67 -12.20
CA PRO A 564 -11.58 19.84 -11.59
C PRO A 564 -11.60 19.55 -10.09
N GLY A 565 -10.63 18.77 -9.61
CA GLY A 565 -10.50 18.40 -8.21
C GLY A 565 -11.35 17.18 -7.78
N MET A 566 -12.42 16.80 -8.48
CA MET A 566 -13.21 15.62 -8.09
C MET A 566 -12.69 14.29 -8.64
N ILE A 567 -11.88 14.32 -9.70
CA ILE A 567 -11.28 13.12 -10.33
C ILE A 567 -9.82 13.44 -10.61
N GLY A 568 -8.91 12.60 -10.09
CA GLY A 568 -7.47 12.67 -10.30
C GLY A 568 -7.12 12.50 -11.78
N ASN A 569 -5.98 13.06 -12.20
CA ASN A 569 -5.61 13.05 -13.61
C ASN A 569 -4.97 11.73 -14.04
N GLU A 570 -4.26 11.05 -13.13
CA GLU A 570 -3.59 9.79 -13.44
C GLU A 570 -4.56 8.59 -13.31
N ILE A 571 -4.55 7.74 -14.33
CA ILE A 571 -5.15 6.42 -14.35
C ILE A 571 -4.01 5.42 -14.38
N SER A 572 -3.85 4.65 -13.30
CA SER A 572 -2.95 3.50 -13.31
C SER A 572 -3.70 2.30 -13.87
N LEU A 573 -3.17 1.72 -14.96
CA LEU A 573 -3.64 0.51 -15.60
C LEU A 573 -2.71 -0.64 -15.23
N GLU A 574 -3.26 -1.74 -14.74
CA GLU A 574 -2.52 -2.97 -14.45
C GLU A 574 -3.21 -4.15 -15.09
N VAL A 575 -2.45 -4.98 -15.80
CA VAL A 575 -2.92 -6.19 -16.47
C VAL A 575 -2.09 -7.35 -15.96
N ARG A 576 -2.73 -8.40 -15.47
CA ARG A 576 -2.07 -9.68 -15.20
C ARG A 576 -2.76 -10.76 -16.00
N ALA A 577 -2.02 -11.45 -16.85
CA ALA A 577 -2.55 -12.48 -17.73
C ALA A 577 -1.61 -13.68 -17.80
N ARG A 578 -2.16 -14.89 -17.91
CA ARG A 578 -1.40 -16.04 -18.39
C ARG A 578 -1.48 -16.11 -19.91
N ALA A 579 -0.33 -16.29 -20.53
CA ALA A 579 -0.18 -16.49 -21.96
C ALA A 579 0.25 -17.94 -22.18
N ASP A 580 -0.61 -18.73 -22.81
CA ASP A 580 -0.36 -20.15 -23.06
C ASP A 580 0.14 -20.34 -24.50
N LEU A 581 1.07 -21.26 -24.70
CA LEU A 581 1.68 -21.53 -26.00
C LEU A 581 0.63 -22.05 -26.99
N ASP A 582 0.50 -21.39 -28.14
CA ASP A 582 -0.45 -21.74 -29.19
C ASP A 582 0.07 -22.92 -30.02
N ARG A 583 -0.18 -24.14 -29.54
CA ARG A 583 0.28 -25.38 -30.18
C ARG A 583 -0.42 -25.69 -31.50
N VAL A 584 -1.52 -25.01 -31.85
CA VAL A 584 -2.36 -25.32 -33.02
C VAL A 584 -1.69 -24.96 -34.36
N ARG A 585 -0.58 -24.20 -34.35
CA ARG A 585 0.14 -23.78 -35.57
C ARG A 585 1.48 -24.48 -35.80
N VAL A 586 2.11 -25.02 -34.75
CA VAL A 586 3.41 -25.71 -34.87
C VAL A 586 3.28 -26.98 -35.72
N ASP A 587 2.11 -27.63 -35.70
CA ASP A 587 1.83 -28.83 -36.50
C ASP A 587 1.63 -28.55 -38.01
N ARG A 588 1.40 -27.30 -38.43
CA ARG A 588 1.30 -26.96 -39.87
C ARG A 588 2.65 -26.67 -40.51
N GLU A 589 3.55 -25.98 -39.80
CA GLU A 589 4.91 -25.74 -40.33
C GLU A 589 5.79 -27.00 -40.28
N SER A 590 5.53 -27.92 -39.33
CA SER A 590 6.20 -29.23 -39.30
C SER A 590 5.63 -30.23 -40.32
N ALA A 591 4.36 -30.11 -40.72
CA ALA A 591 3.79 -30.93 -41.79
C ALA A 591 4.28 -30.50 -43.18
N ASP A 592 4.36 -29.19 -43.46
CA ASP A 592 4.87 -28.66 -44.74
C ASP A 592 6.39 -28.88 -44.90
N GLY A 593 7.14 -28.94 -43.79
CA GLY A 593 8.59 -29.22 -43.80
C GLY A 593 8.96 -30.69 -44.05
N VAL A 594 8.04 -31.63 -43.85
CA VAL A 594 8.27 -33.07 -44.10
C VAL A 594 7.85 -33.46 -45.52
N GLU A 595 6.90 -32.76 -46.15
CA GLU A 595 6.48 -33.06 -47.53
C GLU A 595 7.43 -32.48 -48.61
N LEU A 596 8.27 -31.50 -48.27
CA LEU A 596 9.31 -30.95 -49.15
C LEU A 596 10.66 -31.70 -49.11
N ALA A 597 10.83 -32.68 -48.21
CA ALA A 597 12.02 -33.52 -48.14
C ALA A 597 11.84 -34.89 -48.82
N ALA A 598 10.68 -35.17 -49.41
CA ALA A 598 10.34 -36.46 -50.03
C ALA A 598 9.87 -36.36 -51.50
N ARG A 599 10.25 -35.30 -52.23
CA ARG A 599 10.07 -35.21 -53.70
C ARG A 599 11.33 -34.77 -54.41
#